data_AF-M7ZKN5-F1
#
_entry.id   AF-M7ZKN5-F1
#
_cell.length_a   1.000
_cell.length_b   1.000
_cell.length_c   1.000
_cell.angle_alpha   90.00
_cell.angle_beta   90.00
_cell.angle_gamma   90.00
#
_symmetry.space_group_name_H-M   'P 1'
#
loop_
_entity.id
_entity.type
_entity.pdbx_description
1 polymer ?
#
loop_
_entity_poly.entity_id
_entity_poly.type
_entity_poly.pdbx_seq_one_letter_code
_entity_poly.pdbx_strand_id
1 'polypeptide(L)'
;MAEEVVRVLLGRVPPSSPALLPNHQRLSIRGRVYPAILPVDGSKVSGKVWKGITDRELDVLDIFEDEEYVRETVGISLTDSADTMVAYAYIWGNVDDPDLYGEWDFDEWKKVHLKDYLTMTQDFKEELEQLESETHD
;
A
#
# COMPACT_ATOMS: atom_id res chain seq x y z
N MET A 1 3.61 0.40 2.37
CA MET A 1 4.48 0.32 1.17
C MET A 1 5.84 0.97 1.42
N ALA A 2 6.92 0.41 0.88
CA ALA A 2 8.28 0.97 0.98
C ALA A 2 8.55 2.02 -0.12
N GLU A 3 9.49 2.93 0.14
CA GLU A 3 9.85 4.03 -0.79
C GLU A 3 10.37 3.53 -2.12
N GLU A 4 11.12 2.44 -2.09
CA GLU A 4 11.70 1.80 -3.25
C GLU A 4 10.59 1.26 -4.19
N VAL A 5 9.51 0.70 -3.62
CA VAL A 5 8.35 0.21 -4.38
C VAL A 5 7.59 1.38 -5.00
N VAL A 6 7.31 2.42 -4.22
CA VAL A 6 6.62 3.64 -4.72
C VAL A 6 7.40 4.28 -5.87
N ARG A 7 8.74 4.30 -5.78
CA ARG A 7 9.61 4.81 -6.84
C ARG A 7 9.44 4.04 -8.15
N VAL A 8 9.35 2.71 -8.07
CA VAL A 8 9.17 1.87 -9.27
C VAL A 8 7.80 2.12 -9.88
N LEU A 9 6.74 2.11 -9.07
CA LEU A 9 5.37 2.31 -9.55
C LEU A 9 5.15 3.69 -10.20
N LEU A 10 5.62 4.74 -9.53
CA LEU A 10 5.32 6.13 -9.90
C LEU A 10 6.45 6.83 -10.67
N GLY A 11 7.62 6.20 -10.81
CA GLY A 11 8.82 6.82 -11.37
C GLY A 11 9.45 7.92 -10.50
N ARG A 12 8.86 8.21 -9.33
CA ARG A 12 9.33 9.21 -8.36
C ARG A 12 8.95 8.80 -6.94
N VAL A 13 9.49 9.50 -5.95
CA VAL A 13 9.05 9.36 -4.54
C VAL A 13 8.34 10.65 -4.14
N PRO A 14 7.02 10.64 -4.01
CA PRO A 14 6.26 11.78 -3.51
C PRO A 14 6.67 12.15 -2.07
N PRO A 15 6.45 13.38 -1.61
CA PRO A 15 6.60 13.71 -0.20
C PRO A 15 5.73 12.80 0.65
N SER A 16 6.25 12.33 1.79
CA SER A 16 5.46 11.60 2.78
C SER A 16 5.64 12.15 4.17
N SER A 17 4.63 11.92 5.00
CA SER A 17 4.69 12.11 6.45
C SER A 17 4.36 10.79 7.15
N PRO A 18 5.01 10.47 8.27
CA PRO A 18 4.57 9.38 9.12
C PRO A 18 3.16 9.68 9.68
N ALA A 19 2.32 8.64 9.72
CA ALA A 19 0.91 8.75 10.05
C ALA A 19 0.41 7.51 10.80
N LEU A 20 -0.67 7.69 11.55
CA LEU A 20 -1.42 6.66 12.25
C LEU A 20 -2.81 6.54 11.65
N LEU A 21 -3.18 5.31 11.30
CA LEU A 21 -4.54 4.94 10.89
C LEU A 21 -5.25 4.29 12.09
N PRO A 22 -6.19 4.97 12.76
CA PRO A 22 -6.96 4.41 13.86
C PRO A 22 -8.01 3.41 13.39
N ASN A 23 -8.49 2.56 14.30
CA ASN A 23 -9.53 1.54 14.07
C ASN A 23 -9.20 0.55 12.93
N HIS A 24 -7.90 0.31 12.73
CA HIS A 24 -7.42 -0.66 11.75
C HIS A 24 -6.31 -1.50 12.37
N GLN A 25 -6.17 -2.72 11.88
CA GLN A 25 -5.08 -3.63 12.23
C GLN A 25 -4.39 -4.11 10.96
N ARG A 26 -3.07 -4.30 11.07
CA ARG A 26 -2.25 -4.85 9.99
C ARG A 26 -1.84 -6.28 10.34
N LEU A 27 -2.19 -7.23 9.48
CA LEU A 27 -1.93 -8.66 9.68
C LEU A 27 -1.09 -9.23 8.53
N SER A 28 -0.41 -10.35 8.79
CA SER A 28 0.22 -11.13 7.73
C SER A 28 -0.81 -12.07 7.09
N ILE A 29 -0.58 -12.48 5.84
CA ILE A 29 -1.45 -13.38 5.09
C ILE A 29 -0.62 -14.59 4.66
N ARG A 30 -1.10 -15.83 4.89
CA ARG A 30 -0.31 -17.03 4.55
C ARG A 30 -0.06 -17.09 3.05
N GLY A 31 1.17 -17.43 2.68
CA GLY A 31 1.58 -17.52 1.27
C GLY A 31 1.79 -16.19 0.56
N ARG A 32 1.55 -15.05 1.23
CA ARG A 32 1.80 -13.72 0.66
C ARG A 32 2.90 -13.01 1.44
N VAL A 33 3.68 -12.21 0.73
CA VAL A 33 4.76 -11.42 1.32
C VAL A 33 4.28 -10.02 1.74
N TYR A 34 3.05 -9.63 1.42
CA TYR A 34 2.49 -8.33 1.73
C TYR A 34 1.37 -8.43 2.78
N PRO A 35 1.11 -7.36 3.55
CA PRO A 35 0.17 -7.39 4.67
C PRO A 35 -1.26 -7.06 4.26
N ALA A 36 -2.23 -7.60 5.00
CA ALA A 36 -3.60 -7.10 5.00
C ALA A 36 -3.76 -5.94 5.98
N ILE A 37 -4.53 -4.92 5.60
CA ILE A 37 -5.05 -3.90 6.52
C ILE A 37 -6.56 -4.08 6.61
N LEU A 38 -7.09 -4.19 7.83
CA LEU A 38 -8.49 -4.52 8.09
C LEU A 38 -9.07 -3.54 9.13
N PRO A 39 -10.37 -3.23 9.04
CA PRO A 39 -11.04 -2.45 10.07
C PRO A 39 -11.14 -3.28 11.37
N VAL A 40 -10.55 -2.78 12.45
CA VAL A 40 -10.59 -3.39 13.78
C VAL A 40 -10.63 -2.27 14.83
N ASP A 41 -11.77 -2.16 15.52
CA ASP A 41 -11.99 -1.12 16.52
C ASP A 41 -10.99 -1.18 17.67
N GLY A 42 -10.49 -0.02 18.08
CA GLY A 42 -9.51 0.09 19.18
C GLY A 42 -8.07 -0.25 18.81
N SER A 43 -7.82 -0.77 17.60
CA SER A 43 -6.48 -0.96 17.04
C SER A 43 -5.99 0.28 16.27
N LYS A 44 -4.71 0.28 15.90
CA LYS A 44 -4.11 1.32 15.05
C LYS A 44 -2.98 0.76 14.21
N VAL A 45 -2.81 1.29 13.00
CA VAL A 45 -1.69 0.99 12.11
C VAL A 45 -0.78 2.20 11.99
N SER A 46 0.50 2.01 12.35
CA SER A 46 1.56 2.98 12.05
C SER A 46 2.07 2.80 10.63
N GLY A 47 2.21 3.90 9.90
CA GLY A 47 2.67 3.90 8.52
C GLY A 47 3.11 5.28 8.04
N LYS A 48 3.01 5.48 6.73
CA LYS A 48 3.30 6.74 6.04
C LYS A 48 2.13 7.08 5.12
N VAL A 49 1.84 8.36 5.00
CA VAL A 49 0.93 8.89 3.98
C VAL A 49 1.75 9.60 2.90
N TRP A 50 1.50 9.25 1.64
CA TRP A 50 2.09 9.93 0.48
C TRP A 50 1.21 11.10 0.07
N LYS A 51 1.82 12.25 -0.22
CA LYS A 51 1.14 13.50 -0.55
C LYS A 51 1.41 13.90 -2.00
N GLY A 52 0.42 14.54 -2.62
CA GLY A 52 0.54 15.00 -4.01
C GLY A 52 0.60 13.85 -5.01
N ILE A 53 -0.20 12.81 -4.77
CA ILE A 53 -0.48 11.74 -5.75
C ILE A 53 -1.47 12.31 -6.77
N THR A 54 -1.15 12.20 -8.05
CA THR A 54 -2.03 12.58 -9.16
C THR A 54 -3.04 11.47 -9.45
N ASP A 55 -4.15 11.79 -10.12
CA ASP A 55 -5.18 10.79 -10.45
C ASP A 55 -4.59 9.62 -11.26
N ARG A 56 -3.73 9.90 -12.25
CA ARG A 56 -3.05 8.86 -13.02
C ARG A 56 -2.15 7.96 -12.17
N GLU A 57 -1.43 8.54 -11.20
CA GLU A 57 -0.60 7.74 -10.28
C GLU A 57 -1.47 6.91 -9.33
N LEU A 58 -2.64 7.43 -8.97
CA LEU A 58 -3.61 6.71 -8.17
C LEU A 58 -4.21 5.53 -8.95
N ASP A 59 -4.44 5.68 -10.26
CA ASP A 59 -4.88 4.59 -11.15
C ASP A 59 -3.82 3.48 -11.22
N VAL A 60 -2.53 3.83 -11.30
CA VAL A 60 -1.43 2.84 -11.26
C VAL A 60 -1.44 2.06 -9.94
N LEU A 61 -1.69 2.75 -8.82
CA LEU A 61 -1.79 2.10 -7.51
C LEU A 61 -3.03 1.19 -7.43
N ASP A 62 -4.17 1.60 -7.97
CA ASP A 62 -5.38 0.76 -8.03
C ASP A 62 -5.14 -0.52 -8.82
N ILE A 63 -4.47 -0.43 -9.98
CA ILE A 63 -4.15 -1.60 -10.81
C ILE A 63 -3.15 -2.51 -10.08
N PHE A 64 -2.17 -1.93 -9.37
CA PHE A 64 -1.16 -2.69 -8.66
C PHE A 64 -1.71 -3.45 -7.44
N GLU A 65 -2.64 -2.83 -6.70
CA GLU A 65 -3.26 -3.45 -5.52
C GLU A 65 -4.34 -4.48 -5.92
N ASP A 66 -4.79 -4.43 -7.18
CA ASP A 66 -5.72 -5.39 -7.81
C ASP A 66 -7.08 -5.48 -7.06
N GLU A 67 -7.90 -6.46 -7.41
CA GLU A 67 -9.21 -6.72 -6.78
C GLU A 67 -9.12 -7.19 -5.31
N GLU A 68 -7.91 -7.49 -4.83
CA GLU A 68 -7.68 -7.98 -3.47
C GLU A 68 -7.85 -6.89 -2.43
N TYR A 69 -7.62 -5.64 -2.81
CA TYR A 69 -7.78 -4.48 -1.95
C TYR A 69 -8.83 -3.51 -2.48
N VAL A 70 -9.58 -2.94 -1.55
CA VAL A 70 -10.55 -1.87 -1.82
C VAL A 70 -9.94 -0.55 -1.40
N ARG A 71 -9.86 0.41 -2.32
CA ARG A 71 -9.47 1.77 -1.99
C ARG A 71 -10.57 2.46 -1.20
N GLU A 72 -10.29 2.75 0.07
CA GLU A 72 -11.21 3.44 0.96
C GLU A 72 -10.69 4.82 1.39
N THR A 73 -11.63 5.71 1.70
CA THR A 73 -11.35 7.02 2.27
C THR A 73 -11.31 6.90 3.79
N VAL A 74 -10.14 7.10 4.39
CA VAL A 74 -9.91 6.91 5.82
C VAL A 74 -9.43 8.18 6.49
N GLY A 75 -9.78 8.35 7.77
CA GLY A 75 -9.22 9.40 8.61
C GLY A 75 -7.91 8.94 9.24
N ILE A 76 -6.85 9.73 9.11
CA ILE A 76 -5.53 9.46 9.69
C ILE A 76 -5.10 10.61 10.60
N SER A 77 -4.16 10.33 11.51
CA SER A 77 -3.46 11.34 12.31
C SER A 77 -1.99 11.40 11.90
N LEU A 78 -1.51 12.59 11.56
CA LEU A 78 -0.11 12.82 11.30
C LEU A 78 0.69 12.78 12.60
N THR A 79 1.77 12.01 12.63
CA THR A 79 2.59 11.89 13.85
C THR A 79 3.56 13.04 14.03
N ASP A 80 3.83 13.80 12.97
CA ASP A 80 4.75 14.95 12.98
C ASP A 80 4.09 16.26 13.43
N SER A 81 2.78 16.45 13.17
CA SER A 81 2.08 17.70 13.50
C SER A 81 0.84 17.56 14.39
N ALA A 82 0.50 16.34 14.84
CA ALA A 82 -0.75 16.03 15.58
C ALA A 82 -2.04 16.41 14.84
N ASP A 83 -1.95 16.80 13.58
CA ASP A 83 -3.09 17.09 12.72
C ASP A 83 -3.79 15.81 12.29
N THR A 84 -5.08 15.92 12.01
CA THR A 84 -5.85 14.85 11.35
C THR A 84 -6.13 15.23 9.91
N MET A 85 -6.14 14.24 9.02
CA MET A 85 -6.51 14.43 7.62
C MET A 85 -7.22 13.21 7.05
N VAL A 86 -7.84 13.40 5.90
CA VAL A 86 -8.42 12.31 5.12
C VAL A 86 -7.39 11.87 4.07
N ALA A 87 -7.25 10.56 3.89
CA ALA A 87 -6.38 9.95 2.90
C ALA A 87 -7.06 8.72 2.28
N TYR A 88 -6.52 8.24 1.16
CA TYR A 88 -6.87 6.93 0.63
C TYR A 88 -5.99 5.85 1.25
N ALA A 89 -6.59 4.71 1.57
CA ALA A 89 -5.90 3.50 1.99
C ALA A 89 -6.49 2.29 1.26
N TYR A 90 -5.65 1.31 0.98
CA TYR A 90 -6.04 0.03 0.37
C TYR A 90 -6.34 -0.96 1.51
N ILE A 91 -7.62 -1.29 1.65
CA ILE A 91 -8.16 -2.15 2.72
C ILE A 91 -8.39 -3.54 2.14
N TRP A 92 -7.96 -4.58 2.86
CA TRP A 92 -8.10 -5.97 2.41
C TRP A 92 -9.58 -6.31 2.19
N GLY A 93 -9.92 -6.76 0.98
CA GLY A 93 -11.30 -6.98 0.57
C GLY A 93 -12.00 -8.16 1.25
N ASN A 94 -11.22 -9.11 1.81
CA ASN A 94 -11.75 -10.31 2.45
C ASN A 94 -11.48 -10.33 3.97
N VAL A 95 -12.36 -9.71 4.75
CA VAL A 95 -12.20 -9.60 6.21
C VAL A 95 -12.23 -10.95 6.95
N ASP A 96 -12.85 -11.97 6.37
CA ASP A 96 -12.99 -13.32 6.93
C ASP A 96 -11.94 -14.30 6.36
N ASP A 97 -10.86 -13.77 5.76
CA ASP A 97 -9.82 -14.58 5.15
C ASP A 97 -9.14 -15.50 6.20
N PRO A 98 -9.25 -16.84 6.06
CA PRO A 98 -8.70 -17.79 7.01
C PRO A 98 -7.16 -17.82 7.04
N ASP A 99 -6.53 -17.24 6.01
CA ASP A 99 -5.08 -17.13 5.91
C ASP A 99 -4.53 -15.89 6.63
N LEU A 100 -5.38 -15.04 7.21
CA LEU A 100 -4.95 -13.93 8.07
C LEU A 100 -4.35 -14.46 9.38
N TYR A 101 -3.14 -14.02 9.69
CA TYR A 101 -2.46 -14.42 10.92
C TYR A 101 -1.41 -13.42 11.38
N GLY A 102 -1.27 -13.30 12.70
CA GLY A 102 -0.16 -12.60 13.35
C GLY A 102 -0.04 -11.12 13.01
N GLU A 103 0.83 -10.42 13.73
CA GLU A 103 1.20 -9.05 13.36
C GLU A 103 2.21 -9.10 12.20
N TRP A 104 2.14 -8.10 11.33
CA TRP A 104 3.11 -7.95 10.24
C TRP A 104 4.22 -6.97 10.60
N ASP A 105 5.46 -7.43 10.47
CA ASP A 105 6.67 -6.67 10.74
C ASP A 105 7.27 -6.09 9.44
N PHE A 106 7.23 -4.75 9.34
CA PHE A 106 7.77 -4.03 8.19
C PHE A 106 9.30 -4.16 8.06
N ASP A 107 10.02 -4.16 9.19
CA ASP A 107 11.48 -4.17 9.19
C ASP A 107 12.03 -5.56 8.85
N GLU A 108 11.35 -6.61 9.31
CA GLU A 108 11.65 -7.98 8.88
C GLU A 108 11.36 -8.15 7.38
N TRP A 109 10.17 -7.75 6.94
CA TRP A 109 9.80 -7.81 5.53
C TRP A 109 10.80 -7.07 4.64
N LYS A 110 11.21 -5.86 5.05
CA LYS A 110 12.14 -5.04 4.28
C LYS A 110 13.50 -5.73 4.09
N LYS A 111 13.95 -6.49 5.09
CA LYS A 111 15.23 -7.22 5.02
C LYS A 111 15.15 -8.47 4.15
N VAL A 112 14.04 -9.20 4.23
CA VAL A 112 13.92 -10.54 3.63
C VAL A 112 13.30 -10.48 2.23
N HIS A 113 12.27 -9.65 2.02
CA HIS A 113 11.42 -9.73 0.84
C HIS A 113 11.52 -8.53 -0.10
N LEU A 114 12.06 -7.38 0.35
CA LEU A 114 12.07 -6.16 -0.46
C LEU A 114 12.70 -6.37 -1.84
N LYS A 115 13.82 -7.09 -1.92
CA LYS A 115 14.54 -7.26 -3.18
C LYS A 115 13.69 -7.97 -4.23
N ASP A 116 13.10 -9.11 -3.86
CA ASP A 116 12.28 -9.91 -4.78
C ASP A 116 10.96 -9.19 -5.10
N TYR A 117 10.39 -8.49 -4.11
CA TYR A 117 9.21 -7.67 -4.31
C TYR A 117 9.46 -6.52 -5.29
N LEU A 118 10.64 -5.90 -5.26
CA LEU A 118 11.02 -4.87 -6.23
C LEU A 118 11.14 -5.43 -7.64
N THR A 119 11.66 -6.64 -7.82
CA THR A 119 11.69 -7.29 -9.14
C THR A 119 10.28 -7.50 -9.67
N MET A 120 9.37 -8.05 -8.87
CA MET A 120 7.95 -8.18 -9.28
C MET A 120 7.31 -6.82 -9.61
N THR A 121 7.62 -5.78 -8.83
CA THR A 121 7.08 -4.44 -9.06
C THR A 121 7.62 -3.84 -10.38
N GLN A 122 8.87 -4.16 -10.74
CA GLN A 122 9.48 -3.74 -12.01
C GLN A 122 8.82 -4.45 -13.19
N ASP A 123 8.66 -5.77 -13.10
CA ASP A 123 8.00 -6.58 -14.14
C ASP A 123 6.58 -6.06 -14.39
N PHE A 124 5.80 -5.83 -13.32
CA PHE A 124 4.48 -5.20 -13.40
C PHE A 124 4.51 -3.85 -14.13
N LYS A 125 5.50 -3.00 -13.81
CA LYS A 125 5.60 -1.67 -14.42
C LYS A 125 5.89 -1.75 -15.91
N GLU A 126 6.77 -2.65 -16.32
CA GLU A 126 7.10 -2.88 -17.74
C GLU A 126 5.89 -3.41 -18.52
N GLU A 127 5.12 -4.34 -17.94
CA GLU A 127 3.88 -4.85 -18.54
C GLU A 127 2.82 -3.75 -18.71
N LEU A 128 2.63 -2.92 -17.69
CA LEU A 128 1.67 -1.81 -17.73
C LEU A 128 2.03 -0.79 -18.84
N GLU A 129 3.31 -0.45 -18.98
CA GLU A 129 3.80 0.46 -20.03
C GLU A 129 3.61 -0.11 -21.44
N GLN A 130 3.79 -1.42 -21.61
CA GLN A 130 3.54 -2.10 -22.89
C GLN A 130 2.05 -2.01 -23.26
N LEU A 131 1.14 -2.30 -22.32
CA LEU A 131 -0.30 -2.22 -22.55
C LEU A 131 -0.77 -0.79 -22.89
N GLU A 132 -0.23 0.23 -22.21
CA GLU A 132 -0.50 1.64 -22.54
C GLU A 132 -0.03 2.01 -23.96
N SER A 133 1.10 1.43 -24.41
CA SER A 133 1.64 1.68 -25.75
C SER A 133 0.81 1.02 -26.86
N GLU A 134 0.28 -0.18 -26.63
CA GLU A 134 -0.56 -0.91 -27.59
C GLU A 134 -1.97 -0.33 -27.74
N THR A 135 -2.47 0.39 -26.73
CA THR A 135 -3.79 1.04 -26.79
C THR A 135 -3.79 2.40 -27.50
N HIS A 136 -2.62 2.95 -27.83
CA HIS A 136 -2.45 4.25 -28.48
C HIS A 136 -2.02 4.18 -29.96
N ASP A 137 -2.04 2.99 -30.58
CA ASP A 137 -1.80 2.75 -32.03
C ASP A 137 -3.10 2.34 -32.75
#